data_AF-A0A2E5EB07-F1
#
_entry.id   AF-A0A2E5EB07-F1
#
_cell.length_a   1.000
_cell.length_b   1.000
_cell.length_c   1.000
_cell.angle_alpha   90.00
_cell.angle_beta   90.00
_cell.angle_gamma   90.00
#
_symmetry.space_group_name_H-M   'P 1'
#
loop_
_entity.id
_entity.type
_entity.pdbx_description
1 polymer ?
#
loop_
_entity_poly.entity_id
_entity_poly.type
_entity_poly.pdbx_seq_one_letter_code
_entity_poly.pdbx_strand_id
1 'polypeptide(L)'
;MSRRFTAIPFIAFLALAAILSTGLGGCYTPGGGLFAASNSPFTYFSTPEYPKTFVLVNTKTGENIFEMHIPVGKALVVKFQQGQGDDPSMTPDLMKYGVFPIKDTSGMLTSSITVPGSYSRRIDIFLTTGEAYTPPDENRPIRTDKKEDRPAGWTSEGGPSDEVAPDPMKFYDP
;
A
#
# COMPACT_ATOMS: atom_id res chain seq x y z
N MET A 1 -6.84 -26.52 61.41
CA MET A 1 -5.52 -26.25 60.82
C MET A 1 -5.72 -25.84 59.36
N SER A 2 -5.73 -24.52 59.10
CA SER A 2 -6.16 -23.90 57.84
C SER A 2 -5.10 -24.02 56.74
N ARG A 3 -5.44 -24.56 55.57
CA ARG A 3 -4.59 -24.48 54.37
C ARG A 3 -4.95 -23.24 53.57
N ARG A 4 -4.05 -22.26 53.54
CA ARG A 4 -4.14 -21.08 52.67
C ARG A 4 -3.79 -21.50 51.24
N PHE A 5 -4.77 -21.50 50.35
CA PHE A 5 -4.53 -21.65 48.92
C PHE A 5 -3.87 -20.36 48.40
N THR A 6 -2.61 -20.46 48.00
CA THR A 6 -1.84 -19.39 47.37
C THR A 6 -2.39 -19.13 45.96
N ALA A 7 -3.27 -18.15 45.82
CA ALA A 7 -3.87 -17.69 44.56
C ALA A 7 -2.94 -16.78 43.73
N ILE A 8 -1.64 -17.06 43.72
CA ILE A 8 -0.61 -16.17 43.13
C ILE A 8 -0.13 -16.61 41.72
N PRO A 9 -0.13 -17.90 41.29
CA PRO A 9 0.46 -18.23 39.99
C PRO A 9 -0.47 -17.96 38.79
N PHE A 10 -1.77 -17.78 39.01
CA PHE A 10 -2.75 -17.63 37.92
C PHE A 10 -2.86 -16.19 37.40
N ILE A 11 -2.69 -15.19 38.28
CA ILE A 11 -2.79 -13.76 37.92
C ILE A 11 -1.56 -13.31 37.12
N ALA A 12 -0.38 -13.85 37.41
CA ALA A 12 0.85 -13.53 36.69
C ALA A 12 0.84 -14.02 35.24
N PHE A 13 0.17 -15.14 34.95
CA PHE A 13 0.07 -15.69 33.60
C PHE A 13 -0.93 -14.90 32.72
N LEU A 14 -2.00 -14.37 33.31
CA LEU A 14 -2.99 -13.54 32.61
C LEU A 14 -2.45 -12.15 32.28
N ALA A 15 -1.59 -11.59 33.14
CA ALA A 15 -0.96 -10.29 32.89
C ALA A 15 0.09 -10.34 31.76
N LEU A 16 0.78 -11.48 31.58
CA LEU A 16 1.77 -11.65 30.50
C LEU A 16 1.12 -11.86 29.13
N ALA A 17 -0.04 -12.52 29.07
CA ALA A 17 -0.81 -12.70 27.83
C ALA A 17 -1.46 -11.39 27.33
N ALA A 18 -1.76 -10.45 28.23
CA ALA A 18 -2.35 -9.16 27.87
C ALA A 18 -1.35 -8.17 27.23
N ILE A 19 -0.05 -8.32 27.48
CA ILE A 19 0.99 -7.41 26.94
C ILE A 19 1.40 -7.78 25.50
N LEU A 20 1.14 -9.01 25.05
CA LEU A 20 1.56 -9.48 23.73
C LEU A 20 0.56 -9.19 22.59
N SER A 21 -0.59 -8.59 22.88
CA SER A 21 -1.66 -8.33 21.90
C SER A 21 -1.69 -6.90 21.35
N THR A 22 -0.83 -6.00 21.83
CA THR A 22 -0.74 -4.61 21.35
C THR A 22 0.32 -4.46 20.26
N GLY A 23 0.11 -5.06 19.08
CA GLY A 23 1.10 -4.98 18.01
C GLY A 23 0.62 -5.30 16.59
N LEU A 24 -0.67 -5.54 16.37
CA LEU A 24 -1.21 -5.70 15.01
C LEU A 24 -1.49 -4.32 14.38
N GLY A 25 -0.43 -3.54 14.19
CA GLY A 25 -0.45 -2.48 13.19
C GLY A 25 -0.57 -3.15 11.83
N GLY A 26 -1.72 -3.01 11.17
CA GLY A 26 -1.92 -3.58 9.84
C GLY A 26 -0.83 -3.07 8.90
N CYS A 27 -0.03 -3.98 8.36
CA CYS A 27 0.99 -3.64 7.37
C CYS A 27 0.30 -3.04 6.14
N TYR A 28 0.69 -1.83 5.74
CA TYR A 28 0.24 -1.23 4.49
C TYR A 28 0.91 -1.92 3.32
N THR A 29 0.26 -2.95 2.81
CA THR A 29 0.58 -3.53 1.52
C THR A 29 -0.26 -2.84 0.44
N PRO A 30 0.25 -2.69 -0.79
CA PRO A 30 -0.56 -2.21 -1.88
C PRO A 30 -1.74 -3.18 -2.08
N GLY A 31 -2.94 -2.65 -1.91
CA GLY A 31 -4.18 -3.41 -1.85
C GLY A 31 -5.32 -2.43 -2.10
N GLY A 32 -5.68 -2.26 -3.37
CA GLY A 32 -6.75 -1.39 -3.81
C GLY A 32 -7.95 -2.19 -4.29
N GLY A 33 -9.12 -1.55 -4.34
CA GLY A 33 -10.31 -2.07 -5.00
C GLY A 33 -11.05 -0.94 -5.71
N LEU A 34 -11.81 -1.28 -6.75
CA LEU A 34 -12.71 -0.32 -7.44
C LEU A 34 -13.93 0.01 -6.57
N PHE A 35 -14.33 -0.94 -5.73
CA PHE A 35 -15.43 -0.82 -4.78
C PHE A 35 -14.90 -0.93 -3.35
N ALA A 36 -15.15 0.10 -2.57
CA ALA A 36 -14.68 0.21 -1.20
C ALA A 36 -15.57 -0.57 -0.22
N ALA A 37 -15.36 -1.89 -0.13
CA ALA A 37 -15.86 -2.69 0.97
C ALA A 37 -15.28 -2.19 2.32
N SER A 38 -16.02 -2.33 3.41
CA SER A 38 -15.59 -1.85 4.73
C SER A 38 -14.58 -2.79 5.41
N ASN A 39 -13.85 -2.22 6.38
CA ASN A 39 -12.99 -2.85 7.39
C ASN A 39 -11.48 -2.94 7.11
N SER A 40 -11.04 -3.08 5.86
CA SER A 40 -9.60 -3.10 5.52
C SER A 40 -9.12 -1.74 4.99
N PRO A 41 -7.89 -1.31 5.33
CA PRO A 41 -7.29 -0.15 4.70
C PRO A 41 -6.95 -0.46 3.24
N PHE A 42 -7.23 0.50 2.35
CA PHE A 42 -6.77 0.48 0.96
C PHE A 42 -5.55 1.39 0.82
N THR A 43 -4.54 0.92 0.11
CA THR A 43 -3.28 1.64 -0.06
C THR A 43 -2.97 1.86 -1.54
N TYR A 44 -2.72 3.11 -1.91
CA TYR A 44 -2.43 3.54 -3.28
C TYR A 44 -1.05 4.19 -3.35
N PHE A 45 -0.09 3.54 -4.00
CA PHE A 45 1.27 4.06 -4.17
C PHE A 45 1.36 4.99 -5.38
N SER A 46 2.08 6.10 -5.23
CA SER A 46 2.42 7.02 -6.32
C SER A 46 3.92 6.96 -6.55
N THR A 47 4.35 6.33 -7.64
CA THR A 47 5.77 6.25 -8.04
C THR A 47 6.05 7.23 -9.18
N PRO A 48 7.31 7.61 -9.44
CA PRO A 48 7.64 8.52 -10.54
C PRO A 48 7.12 8.05 -11.90
N GLU A 49 7.10 6.74 -12.13
CA GLU A 49 6.65 6.10 -13.37
C GLU A 49 5.12 5.98 -13.43
N TYR A 50 4.45 5.99 -12.28
CA TYR A 50 3.00 5.84 -12.15
C TYR A 50 2.44 6.81 -11.10
N PRO A 51 2.45 8.13 -11.39
CA PRO A 51 1.83 9.11 -10.52
C PRO A 51 0.31 8.97 -10.55
N LYS A 52 -0.33 8.97 -9.38
CA LYS A 52 -1.75 8.67 -9.24
C LYS A 52 -2.52 9.82 -8.60
N THR A 53 -3.73 10.03 -9.11
CA THR A 53 -4.75 10.87 -8.50
C THR A 53 -5.90 9.97 -8.06
N PHE A 54 -6.27 10.08 -6.78
CA PHE A 54 -7.36 9.34 -6.19
C PHE A 54 -8.62 10.19 -6.18
N VAL A 55 -9.73 9.65 -6.65
CA VAL A 55 -11.05 10.31 -6.63
C VAL A 55 -12.09 9.37 -6.03
N LEU A 56 -12.89 9.90 -5.10
CA LEU A 56 -14.06 9.23 -4.55
C LEU A 56 -15.33 9.87 -5.12
N VAL A 57 -16.11 9.08 -5.84
CA VAL A 57 -17.33 9.51 -6.51
C VAL A 57 -18.56 8.97 -5.78
N ASN A 58 -19.54 9.84 -5.54
CA ASN A 58 -20.87 9.45 -5.10
C ASN A 58 -21.64 8.87 -6.29
N THR A 59 -22.01 7.60 -6.27
CA THR A 59 -22.74 7.00 -7.40
C THR A 59 -24.22 7.37 -7.41
N LYS A 60 -24.77 7.90 -6.31
CA LYS A 60 -26.16 8.40 -6.26
C LYS A 60 -26.33 9.74 -6.98
N THR A 61 -25.37 10.66 -6.79
CA THR A 61 -25.43 12.02 -7.35
C THR A 61 -24.50 12.22 -8.55
N GLY A 62 -23.48 11.38 -8.70
CA GLY A 62 -22.41 11.52 -9.69
C GLY A 62 -21.31 12.50 -9.29
N GLU A 63 -21.37 13.07 -8.08
CA GLU A 63 -20.44 14.10 -7.63
C GLU A 63 -19.13 13.53 -7.08
N ASN A 64 -18.03 14.25 -7.30
CA ASN A 64 -16.74 13.98 -6.67
C ASN A 64 -16.75 14.53 -5.24
N ILE A 65 -16.63 13.63 -4.26
CA ILE A 65 -16.66 13.99 -2.83
C ILE A 65 -15.26 14.31 -2.31
N PHE A 66 -14.27 13.61 -2.86
CA PHE A 66 -12.89 13.74 -2.44
C PHE A 66 -11.98 13.49 -3.64
N GLU A 67 -11.00 14.37 -3.81
CA GLU A 67 -9.97 14.27 -4.83
C GLU A 67 -8.63 14.58 -4.20
N MET A 68 -7.64 13.73 -4.47
CA MET A 68 -6.29 13.91 -3.98
C MET A 68 -5.27 13.48 -5.02
N HIS A 69 -4.45 14.44 -5.44
CA HIS A 69 -3.21 14.15 -6.13
C HIS A 69 -2.20 13.57 -5.13
N ILE A 70 -1.81 12.30 -5.32
CA ILE A 70 -0.90 11.62 -4.40
C ILE A 70 0.54 12.02 -4.76
N PRO A 71 1.30 12.67 -3.86
CA PRO A 71 2.67 13.06 -4.14
C PRO A 71 3.54 11.86 -4.52
N VAL A 72 4.41 12.04 -5.51
CA VAL A 72 5.36 11.01 -5.94
C VAL A 72 6.26 10.58 -4.78
N GLY A 73 6.52 9.27 -4.66
CA GLY A 73 7.27 8.67 -3.55
C GLY A 73 6.43 8.45 -2.29
N LYS A 74 5.13 8.73 -2.33
CA LYS A 74 4.20 8.54 -1.21
C LYS A 74 3.05 7.59 -1.54
N ALA A 75 2.43 7.10 -0.47
CA ALA A 75 1.28 6.24 -0.45
C ALA A 75 0.11 6.97 0.20
N LEU A 76 -1.06 6.96 -0.46
CA LEU A 76 -2.32 7.32 0.18
C LEU A 76 -2.93 6.05 0.79
N VAL A 77 -3.17 6.07 2.09
CA VAL A 77 -3.90 5.02 2.79
C VAL A 77 -5.28 5.55 3.14
N VAL A 78 -6.33 4.82 2.78
CA VAL A 78 -7.72 5.15 3.11
C VAL A 78 -8.38 3.99 3.85
N LYS A 79 -9.21 4.29 4.83
CA LYS A 79 -10.00 3.30 5.57
C LYS A 79 -11.42 3.79 5.75
N PHE A 80 -12.39 2.98 5.36
CA PHE A 80 -13.81 3.29 5.53
C PHE A 80 -14.36 2.64 6.81
N GLN A 81 -15.01 3.46 7.63
CA GLN A 81 -15.70 3.04 8.84
C GLN A 81 -17.20 3.19 8.62
N GLN A 82 -17.92 2.07 8.64
CA GLN A 82 -19.34 2.05 8.37
C GLN A 82 -20.14 2.66 9.54
N GLY A 83 -21.14 3.48 9.24
CA GLY A 83 -22.05 4.04 10.26
C GLY A 83 -21.36 4.99 11.26
N GLN A 84 -20.25 5.61 10.88
CA GLN A 84 -19.51 6.59 11.69
C GLN A 84 -19.56 8.00 11.09
N GLY A 85 -20.39 8.19 10.05
CA GLY A 85 -20.62 9.49 9.44
C GLY A 85 -21.60 10.36 10.24
N ASP A 86 -21.88 11.55 9.71
CA ASP A 86 -22.69 12.59 10.32
C ASP A 86 -24.15 12.60 9.85
N ASP A 87 -24.40 12.24 8.59
CA ASP A 87 -25.75 12.15 8.00
C ASP A 87 -26.12 10.68 7.71
N PRO A 88 -27.14 10.11 8.37
CA PRO A 88 -27.52 8.71 8.18
C PRO A 88 -28.06 8.37 6.78
N SER A 89 -28.48 9.37 6.00
CA SER A 89 -29.09 9.20 4.67
C SER A 89 -28.10 9.47 3.53
N MET A 90 -27.34 10.57 3.63
CA MET A 90 -26.45 11.03 2.57
C MET A 90 -25.01 10.56 2.77
N THR A 91 -24.45 10.73 3.96
CA THR A 91 -23.04 10.42 4.29
C THR A 91 -22.92 9.55 5.56
N PRO A 92 -23.48 8.33 5.57
CA PRO A 92 -23.54 7.50 6.77
C PRO A 92 -22.19 6.93 7.21
N ASP A 93 -21.19 6.92 6.34
CA ASP A 93 -19.87 6.32 6.59
C ASP A 93 -18.80 7.41 6.81
N LEU A 94 -17.70 7.04 7.46
CA LEU A 94 -16.53 7.90 7.66
C LEU A 94 -15.34 7.33 6.90
N MET A 95 -14.71 8.13 6.03
CA MET A 95 -13.42 7.82 5.45
C MET A 95 -12.32 8.46 6.27
N LYS A 96 -11.42 7.65 6.81
CA LYS A 96 -10.14 8.10 7.39
C LYS A 96 -9.04 7.94 6.35
N TYR A 97 -8.13 8.89 6.29
CA TYR A 97 -7.02 8.84 5.34
C TYR A 97 -5.73 9.46 5.89
N GLY A 98 -4.62 9.10 5.26
CA GLY A 98 -3.29 9.61 5.57
C GLY A 98 -2.33 9.38 4.41
N VAL A 99 -1.33 10.24 4.29
CA VAL A 99 -0.30 10.16 3.26
C VAL A 99 1.03 9.84 3.92
N PHE A 100 1.64 8.73 3.52
CA PHE A 100 2.87 8.21 4.10
C PHE A 100 3.96 8.03 3.03
N PRO A 101 5.25 8.09 3.37
CA PRO A 101 6.31 7.52 2.53
C PRO A 101 5.99 6.06 2.14
N ILE A 102 6.31 5.63 0.90
CA ILE A 102 6.01 4.26 0.43
C ILE A 102 6.65 3.17 1.30
N LYS A 103 7.80 3.47 1.91
CA LYS A 103 8.53 2.57 2.81
C LYS A 103 7.83 2.34 4.16
N ASP A 104 6.89 3.22 4.54
CA ASP A 104 6.25 3.16 5.85
C ASP A 104 5.10 2.16 5.79
N THR A 105 5.20 1.11 6.61
CA THR A 105 4.23 0.02 6.65
C THR A 105 3.15 0.22 7.71
N SER A 106 3.26 1.27 8.56
CA SER A 106 2.29 1.56 9.62
C SER A 106 2.22 3.07 9.89
N GLY A 107 1.08 3.53 10.38
CA GLY A 107 0.84 4.95 10.64
C GLY A 107 -0.55 5.22 11.23
N MET A 108 -0.77 6.44 11.72
CA MET A 108 -2.09 6.88 12.16
C MET A 108 -2.77 7.70 11.06
N LEU A 109 -4.01 7.35 10.72
CA LEU A 109 -4.84 8.14 9.81
C LEU A 109 -5.39 9.35 10.57
N THR A 110 -4.77 10.50 10.36
CA THR A 110 -5.08 11.74 11.11
C THR A 110 -6.22 12.54 10.49
N SER A 111 -6.52 12.32 9.21
CA SER A 111 -7.55 13.06 8.49
C SER A 111 -8.80 12.20 8.29
N SER A 112 -9.97 12.84 8.31
CA SER A 112 -11.24 12.16 8.12
C SER A 112 -12.27 13.03 7.42
N ILE A 113 -13.16 12.41 6.66
CA ILE A 113 -14.29 13.05 5.97
C ILE A 113 -15.47 12.09 5.93
N THR A 114 -16.69 12.61 6.02
CA THR A 114 -17.91 11.80 5.91
C THR A 114 -18.21 11.51 4.44
N VAL A 115 -18.66 10.28 4.17
CA VAL A 115 -18.81 9.75 2.80
C VAL A 115 -20.07 8.90 2.69
N PRO A 116 -20.61 8.70 1.49
CA PRO A 116 -21.71 7.78 1.27
C PRO A 116 -21.38 6.35 1.70
N GLY A 117 -22.44 5.57 1.91
CA GLY A 117 -22.33 4.15 2.19
C GLY A 117 -21.55 3.39 1.12
N SER A 118 -21.02 2.21 1.49
CA SER A 118 -20.19 1.36 0.63
C SER A 118 -20.73 1.10 -0.79
N TYR A 119 -22.04 0.91 -0.93
CA TYR A 119 -22.70 0.66 -2.21
C TYR A 119 -22.98 1.92 -3.04
N SER A 120 -22.75 3.10 -2.46
CA SER A 120 -23.04 4.40 -3.07
C SER A 120 -21.78 5.22 -3.33
N ARG A 121 -20.62 4.56 -3.31
CA ARG A 121 -19.32 5.17 -3.58
C ARG A 121 -18.51 4.32 -4.57
N ARG A 122 -17.79 5.00 -5.47
CA ARG A 122 -16.84 4.39 -6.41
C ARG A 122 -15.49 5.07 -6.26
N ILE A 123 -14.41 4.28 -6.30
CA ILE A 123 -13.05 4.80 -6.32
C ILE A 123 -12.57 4.82 -7.77
N ASP A 124 -12.24 6.02 -8.25
CA ASP A 124 -11.62 6.23 -9.55
C ASP A 124 -10.14 6.62 -9.34
N ILE A 125 -9.25 5.91 -10.04
CA ILE A 125 -7.81 6.17 -10.00
C ILE A 125 -7.38 6.65 -11.37
N PHE A 126 -6.87 7.88 -11.43
CA PHE A 126 -6.33 8.45 -12.64
C PHE A 126 -4.81 8.41 -12.59
N LEU A 127 -4.20 8.00 -13.70
CA LEU A 127 -2.79 8.26 -13.90
C LEU A 127 -2.67 9.72 -14.32
N THR A 128 -2.02 10.52 -13.48
CA THR A 128 -1.57 11.84 -13.94
C THR A 128 -0.59 11.57 -15.06
N THR A 129 -0.73 12.22 -16.21
CA THR A 129 0.18 12.01 -17.35
C THR A 129 1.62 12.16 -16.88
N GLY A 130 2.35 11.04 -16.81
CA GLY A 130 3.81 11.06 -16.76
C GLY A 130 4.35 11.62 -18.07
N GLU A 131 5.67 11.74 -18.17
CA GLU A 131 6.33 12.18 -19.40
C GLU A 131 5.74 11.48 -20.62
N ALA A 132 5.43 12.25 -21.66
CA ALA A 132 4.89 11.71 -22.89
C ALA A 132 5.81 10.56 -23.36
N TYR A 133 5.21 9.41 -23.67
CA TYR A 133 5.96 8.30 -24.26
C TYR A 133 6.73 8.84 -25.45
N THR A 134 8.05 8.88 -25.32
CA THR A 134 8.93 9.15 -26.45
C THR A 134 9.08 7.82 -27.15
N PRO A 135 8.52 7.64 -28.36
CA PRO A 135 8.74 6.42 -29.10
C PRO A 135 10.26 6.19 -29.22
N PRO A 136 10.72 4.94 -29.11
CA PRO A 136 12.11 4.65 -29.40
C PRO A 136 12.42 5.17 -30.80
N ASP A 137 13.60 5.76 -30.97
CA ASP A 137 14.08 6.15 -32.30
C ASP A 137 13.88 4.99 -33.28
N GLU A 138 13.21 5.24 -34.41
CA GLU A 138 12.94 4.24 -35.44
C GLU A 138 14.24 3.62 -35.98
N ASN A 139 15.33 4.38 -35.91
CA ASN A 139 16.68 3.95 -36.30
C ASN A 139 17.51 3.43 -35.13
N ARG A 140 16.92 3.29 -33.93
CA ARG A 140 17.61 2.66 -32.80
C ARG A 140 17.99 1.24 -33.24
N PRO A 141 19.28 0.87 -33.24
CA PRO A 141 19.67 -0.49 -33.58
C PRO A 141 18.99 -1.44 -32.59
N ILE A 142 18.19 -2.38 -33.12
CA ILE A 142 17.65 -3.46 -32.31
C ILE A 142 18.85 -4.24 -31.84
N ARG A 143 19.06 -4.28 -30.52
CA ARG A 143 20.10 -5.12 -29.94
C ARG A 143 19.73 -6.57 -30.21
N THR A 144 20.40 -7.19 -31.17
CA THR A 144 20.26 -8.62 -31.43
C THR A 144 21.32 -9.41 -30.65
N ASP A 145 21.15 -10.72 -30.54
CA ASP A 145 22.18 -11.59 -29.92
C ASP A 145 23.45 -11.73 -30.78
N LYS A 146 23.49 -11.07 -31.94
CA LYS A 146 24.65 -11.02 -32.83
C LYS A 146 25.82 -10.33 -32.13
N LYS A 147 27.03 -10.76 -32.46
CA LYS A 147 28.27 -10.34 -31.78
C LYS A 147 28.52 -8.83 -31.92
N GLU A 148 28.03 -8.24 -33.00
CA GLU A 148 28.23 -6.84 -33.37
C GLU A 148 27.37 -5.87 -32.56
N ASP A 149 26.24 -6.33 -32.02
CA ASP A 149 25.32 -5.53 -31.18
C ASP A 149 25.61 -5.65 -29.68
N ARG A 150 26.68 -6.39 -29.33
CA ARG A 150 27.08 -6.59 -27.93
C ARG A 150 27.88 -5.37 -27.45
N PRO A 151 27.63 -4.89 -26.22
CA PRO A 151 28.30 -3.71 -25.68
C PRO A 151 29.79 -4.03 -25.50
N ALA A 152 30.63 -2.98 -25.50
CA ALA A 152 32.09 -3.13 -25.44
C ALA A 152 32.61 -3.95 -24.24
N GLY A 153 31.83 -4.06 -23.16
CA GLY A 153 32.15 -4.87 -21.98
C GLY A 153 31.53 -6.27 -21.95
N TRP A 154 30.94 -6.74 -23.04
CA TRP A 154 30.37 -8.09 -23.12
C TRP A 154 31.47 -9.12 -23.44
N THR A 155 31.58 -10.12 -22.59
CA THR A 155 32.50 -11.26 -22.73
C THR A 155 31.69 -12.54 -22.91
N SER A 156 32.21 -13.50 -23.67
CA SER A 156 31.58 -14.82 -23.83
C SER A 156 31.61 -15.64 -22.55
N GLU A 157 32.52 -15.34 -21.62
CA GLU A 157 32.57 -15.94 -20.30
C GLU A 157 31.47 -15.40 -19.34
N GLY A 158 30.75 -14.34 -19.71
CA GLY A 158 29.91 -13.58 -18.79
C GLY A 158 30.73 -12.59 -17.94
N GLY A 159 30.04 -11.73 -17.17
CA GLY A 159 30.69 -10.83 -16.22
C GLY A 159 31.54 -11.59 -15.20
N PRO A 160 32.43 -10.92 -14.43
CA PRO A 160 33.36 -11.59 -13.51
C PRO A 160 32.62 -12.59 -12.62
N SER A 161 32.89 -13.88 -12.84
CA SER A 161 32.38 -14.99 -12.00
C SER A 161 32.83 -14.86 -10.56
N ASP A 162 33.90 -14.12 -10.34
CA ASP A 162 34.58 -13.92 -9.07
C ASP A 162 33.76 -13.02 -8.12
N GLU A 163 32.81 -12.25 -8.67
CA GLU A 163 31.84 -11.44 -7.92
C GLU A 163 30.51 -12.16 -7.69
N VAL A 164 30.25 -13.26 -8.40
CA VAL A 164 29.09 -14.11 -8.15
C VAL A 164 29.50 -15.10 -7.05
N ALA A 165 29.12 -14.77 -5.81
CA ALA A 165 29.23 -15.73 -4.71
C ALA A 165 28.66 -17.09 -5.17
N PRO A 166 29.37 -18.22 -4.95
CA PRO A 166 29.03 -19.52 -5.52
C PRO A 166 27.67 -20.08 -5.08
N ASP A 167 26.99 -19.37 -4.17
CA ASP A 167 25.67 -19.69 -3.68
C ASP A 167 24.79 -18.43 -3.66
N PRO A 168 24.00 -18.16 -4.72
CA PRO A 168 23.04 -17.07 -4.73
C PRO A 168 21.88 -17.26 -3.73
N MET A 169 21.76 -18.45 -3.10
CA MET A 169 20.74 -18.73 -2.08
C MET A 169 21.22 -18.47 -0.65
N LYS A 170 22.51 -18.21 -0.40
CA LYS A 170 23.03 -18.03 0.97
C LYS A 170 22.48 -16.80 1.71
N PHE A 171 21.81 -15.89 1.00
CA PHE A 171 21.15 -14.70 1.57
C PHE A 171 19.64 -14.88 1.80
N TYR A 172 19.05 -16.01 1.39
CA TYR A 172 17.71 -16.42 1.83
C TYR A 172 17.86 -17.37 3.01
N ASP A 173 18.02 -16.79 4.19
CA ASP A 173 17.80 -17.51 5.45
C ASP A 173 16.27 -17.66 5.63
N PRO A 174 15.72 -18.89 5.73
CA PRO A 174 14.29 -19.11 5.97
C PRO A 174 13.83 -18.71 7.39
#